data_AF-A0A939GX67-F1
#
_entry.id   AF-A0A939GX67-F1
#
_cell.length_a   1.000
_cell.length_b   1.000
_cell.length_c   1.000
_cell.angle_alpha   90.00
_cell.angle_beta   90.00
_cell.angle_gamma   90.00
#
_symmetry.space_group_name_H-M   'P 1'
#
loop_
_entity.id
_entity.type
_entity.pdbx_description
1 polymer ?
#
loop_
_entity_poly.entity_id
_entity_poly.type
_entity_poly.pdbx_seq_one_letter_code
_entity_poly.pdbx_strand_id
1 'polypeptide(L)'
;MTINPFKAARYGETQCYHQSAEDRLRAVKDFDHAACNAALLLPDLQKTVATAVQRRLRYLDKVAAILEFEDHGQDFLRWELDAKGRVIGCRPFQAFAWVGCQVLVFEKLKAGDSLFYERRGKSGECSGGSIRYPLAKVTFTKKVNV
;
A
#
# COMPACT_ATOMS: atom_id res chain seq x y z
N MET A 1 -25.77 -3.92 9.13
CA MET A 1 -24.87 -3.72 10.30
C MET A 1 -23.47 -3.52 9.77
N THR A 2 -22.86 -2.36 9.98
CA THR A 2 -21.47 -2.09 9.58
C THR A 2 -20.53 -2.86 10.51
N ILE A 3 -19.73 -3.78 9.94
CA ILE A 3 -18.71 -4.51 10.70
C ILE A 3 -17.65 -3.50 11.14
N ASN A 4 -17.42 -3.39 12.44
CA ASN A 4 -16.37 -2.51 12.98
C ASN A 4 -14.99 -3.12 12.64
N PRO A 5 -14.18 -2.48 11.78
CA PRO A 5 -12.90 -3.02 11.32
C PRO A 5 -11.79 -3.00 12.38
N PHE A 6 -12.00 -2.31 13.51
CA PHE A 6 -11.10 -2.32 14.66
C PHE A 6 -11.39 -3.48 15.64
N LYS A 7 -12.43 -4.30 15.37
CA LYS A 7 -12.68 -5.48 16.20
C LYS A 7 -11.56 -6.50 15.95
N ALA A 8 -10.79 -6.79 16.99
CA ALA A 8 -9.84 -7.89 16.97
C ALA A 8 -10.57 -9.25 16.91
N ALA A 9 -9.83 -10.30 16.52
CA ALA A 9 -10.29 -11.67 16.57
C ALA A 9 -10.78 -12.03 17.99
N ARG A 10 -11.82 -12.85 18.09
CA ARG A 10 -12.26 -13.42 19.37
C ARG A 10 -11.21 -14.43 19.82
N TYR A 11 -10.75 -14.34 21.06
CA TYR A 11 -9.92 -15.38 21.66
C TYR A 11 -10.83 -16.25 22.53
N GLY A 12 -11.19 -17.42 22.01
CA GLY A 12 -12.29 -18.21 22.58
C GLY A 12 -13.62 -17.48 22.51
N GLU A 13 -14.30 -17.33 23.64
CA GLU A 13 -15.59 -16.62 23.73
C GLU A 13 -15.42 -15.11 23.94
N THR A 14 -14.25 -14.66 24.41
CA THR A 14 -13.98 -13.26 24.74
C THR A 14 -13.64 -12.48 23.49
N GLN A 15 -14.42 -11.43 23.23
CA GLN A 15 -14.07 -10.48 22.19
C GLN A 15 -13.15 -9.41 22.78
N CYS A 16 -11.97 -9.24 22.17
CA CYS A 16 -11.01 -8.25 22.61
C CYS A 16 -11.39 -6.88 22.05
N TYR A 17 -11.85 -5.98 22.92
CA TYR A 17 -12.37 -4.66 22.55
C TYR A 17 -11.37 -3.51 22.73
N HIS A 18 -10.29 -3.72 23.49
CA HIS A 18 -9.31 -2.67 23.80
C HIS A 18 -8.14 -2.67 22.82
N GLN A 19 -8.33 -1.98 21.70
CA GLN A 19 -7.22 -1.40 20.95
C GLN A 19 -7.01 0.02 21.45
N SER A 20 -5.80 0.34 21.90
CA SER A 20 -5.41 1.71 22.21
C SER A 20 -5.57 2.59 20.96
N ALA A 21 -5.56 3.92 21.12
CA ALA A 21 -5.54 4.82 19.96
C ALA A 21 -4.36 4.51 19.03
N GLU A 22 -3.20 4.11 19.59
CA GLU A 22 -2.03 3.72 18.82
C GLU A 22 -2.24 2.41 18.04
N ASP A 23 -2.86 1.40 18.65
CA ASP A 23 -3.14 0.13 17.97
C ASP A 23 -4.10 0.33 16.80
N ARG A 24 -5.12 1.19 16.98
CA ARG A 24 -6.02 1.58 15.89
C ARG A 24 -5.26 2.28 14.76
N LEU A 25 -4.33 3.19 15.09
CA LEU A 25 -3.48 3.84 14.09
C LEU A 25 -2.58 2.84 13.35
N ARG A 26 -2.06 1.82 14.05
CA ARG A 26 -1.26 0.75 13.45
C ARG A 26 -2.11 -0.09 12.50
N ALA A 27 -3.32 -0.49 12.92
CA ALA A 27 -4.26 -1.28 12.12
C ALA A 27 -4.68 -0.55 10.82
N VAL A 28 -4.89 0.77 10.88
CA VAL A 28 -5.26 1.57 9.69
C VAL A 28 -4.24 1.43 8.54
N LYS A 29 -2.96 1.15 8.82
CA LYS A 29 -1.94 0.97 7.77
C LYS A 29 -2.24 -0.21 6.83
N ASP A 30 -3.02 -1.18 7.30
CA ASP A 30 -3.36 -2.40 6.57
C ASP A 30 -4.82 -2.43 6.12
N PHE A 31 -5.60 -1.38 6.40
CA PHE A 31 -6.97 -1.27 5.91
C PHE A 31 -7.00 -1.15 4.39
N ASP A 32 -7.98 -1.82 3.80
CA ASP A 32 -8.43 -1.66 2.43
C ASP A 32 -9.51 -0.56 2.32
N HIS A 33 -10.02 -0.31 1.11
CA HIS A 33 -11.06 0.70 0.88
C HIS A 33 -12.34 0.42 1.69
N ALA A 34 -12.77 -0.84 1.76
CA ALA A 34 -13.99 -1.23 2.46
C ALA A 34 -13.86 -0.99 3.97
N ALA A 35 -12.74 -1.39 4.57
CA ALA A 35 -12.44 -1.17 5.98
C ALA A 35 -12.31 0.32 6.30
N CYS A 36 -11.69 1.13 5.43
CA CYS A 36 -11.62 2.58 5.62
C CYS A 36 -13.02 3.22 5.64
N ASN A 37 -13.88 2.87 4.69
CA ASN A 37 -15.26 3.38 4.64
C ASN A 37 -16.08 2.92 5.84
N ALA A 38 -15.97 1.64 6.23
CA ALA A 38 -16.63 1.10 7.42
C ALA A 38 -16.17 1.80 8.71
N ALA A 39 -14.87 2.10 8.85
CA ALA A 39 -14.32 2.80 10.01
C ALA A 39 -14.90 4.21 10.15
N LEU A 40 -15.03 4.97 9.05
CA LEU A 40 -15.57 6.33 9.06
C LEU A 40 -17.06 6.41 9.44
N LEU A 41 -17.79 5.29 9.31
CA LEU A 41 -19.20 5.19 9.70
C LEU A 41 -19.40 4.86 11.18
N LEU A 42 -18.32 4.60 11.94
CA LEU A 42 -18.44 4.31 13.37
C LEU A 42 -18.82 5.57 14.16
N PRO A 43 -19.82 5.49 15.06
CA PRO A 43 -20.08 6.56 16.01
C PRO A 43 -18.87 6.73 16.95
N ASP A 44 -18.63 7.97 17.38
CA ASP A 44 -17.59 8.33 18.35
C ASP A 44 -16.15 7.95 17.96
N LEU A 45 -15.84 7.86 16.66
CA LEU A 45 -14.48 7.66 16.18
C LEU A 45 -13.59 8.85 16.59
N GLN A 46 -12.49 8.56 17.29
CA GLN A 46 -11.52 9.58 17.69
C GLN A 46 -10.98 10.33 16.47
N LYS A 47 -10.94 11.67 16.54
CA LYS A 47 -10.53 12.55 15.44
C LYS A 47 -9.17 12.21 14.83
N THR A 48 -8.21 11.79 15.66
CA THR A 48 -6.87 11.36 15.23
C THR A 48 -6.93 10.11 14.36
N VAL A 49 -7.74 9.12 14.75
CA VAL A 49 -7.96 7.88 14.00
C VAL A 49 -8.73 8.17 12.72
N ALA A 50 -9.78 9.00 12.77
CA ALA A 50 -10.53 9.43 11.58
C ALA A 50 -9.61 10.10 10.54
N THR A 51 -8.72 10.99 10.99
CA THR A 51 -7.73 11.64 10.14
C THR A 51 -6.77 10.64 9.51
N ALA A 52 -6.33 9.62 10.26
CA ALA A 52 -5.47 8.56 9.75
C ALA A 52 -6.20 7.70 8.70
N VAL A 53 -7.46 7.34 8.93
CA VAL A 53 -8.29 6.59 7.98
C VAL A 53 -8.47 7.38 6.68
N GLN A 54 -8.79 8.67 6.75
CA GLN A 54 -8.89 9.52 5.56
C GLN A 54 -7.56 9.64 4.80
N ARG A 55 -6.43 9.74 5.51
CA ARG A 55 -5.10 9.72 4.88
C ARG A 55 -4.84 8.40 4.17
N ARG A 56 -5.24 7.28 4.78
CA ARG A 56 -5.13 5.95 4.17
C ARG A 56 -6.01 5.82 2.94
N LEU A 57 -7.26 6.29 2.98
CA LEU A 57 -8.16 6.28 1.82
C LEU A 57 -7.55 7.04 0.63
N ARG A 58 -7.07 8.27 0.86
CA ARG A 58 -6.36 9.06 -0.17
C ARG A 58 -5.12 8.37 -0.72
N TYR A 59 -4.42 7.62 0.12
CA TYR A 59 -3.28 6.81 -0.32
C TYR A 59 -3.75 5.69 -1.25
N LEU A 60 -4.77 4.92 -0.85
CA LEU A 60 -5.33 3.83 -1.65
C LEU A 60 -5.89 4.32 -2.99
N ASP A 61 -6.54 5.50 -3.01
CA ASP A 61 -7.04 6.12 -4.25
C ASP A 61 -5.92 6.55 -5.19
N LYS A 62 -4.71 6.78 -4.66
CA LYS A 62 -3.53 7.08 -5.45
C LYS A 62 -2.90 5.83 -6.05
N VAL A 63 -3.06 4.65 -5.43
CA VAL A 63 -2.48 3.38 -5.89
C VAL A 63 -3.16 2.94 -7.18
N ALA A 64 -2.42 2.96 -8.29
CA ALA A 64 -2.89 2.52 -9.60
C ALA A 64 -2.43 1.11 -9.96
N ALA A 65 -1.30 0.66 -9.42
CA ALA A 65 -0.82 -0.70 -9.63
C ALA A 65 -0.09 -1.24 -8.39
N ILE A 66 -0.17 -2.55 -8.21
CA ILE A 66 0.53 -3.30 -7.16
C ILE A 66 1.39 -4.34 -7.88
N LEU A 67 2.69 -4.28 -7.62
CA LEU A 67 3.68 -5.19 -8.14
C LEU A 67 4.14 -6.10 -7.00
N GLU A 68 4.02 -7.41 -7.18
CA GLU A 68 4.52 -8.41 -6.25
C GLU A 68 5.70 -9.13 -6.90
N PHE A 69 6.81 -9.23 -6.17
CA PHE A 69 8.05 -9.86 -6.61
C PHE A 69 8.13 -11.28 -6.10
N GLU A 70 8.80 -12.16 -6.86
CA GLU A 70 9.14 -13.49 -6.35
C GLU A 70 10.10 -13.38 -5.17
N ASP A 71 9.93 -14.22 -4.16
CA ASP A 71 10.81 -14.25 -3.00
C ASP A 71 12.10 -15.01 -3.32
N HIS A 72 13.20 -14.27 -3.45
CA HIS A 72 14.57 -14.75 -3.62
C HIS A 72 15.45 -14.30 -2.44
N GLY A 73 14.84 -14.04 -1.27
CA GLY A 73 15.55 -13.58 -0.07
C GLY A 73 15.86 -12.08 -0.03
N GLN A 74 15.20 -11.27 -0.88
CA GLN A 74 15.33 -9.82 -0.84
C GLN A 74 14.42 -9.15 0.20
N ASP A 75 14.78 -7.95 0.63
CA ASP A 75 14.08 -7.19 1.68
C ASP A 75 12.72 -6.58 1.26
N PHE A 76 12.38 -6.64 -0.03
CA PHE A 76 11.15 -6.09 -0.59
C PHE A 76 10.42 -7.12 -1.45
N LEU A 77 9.12 -7.25 -1.24
CA LEU A 77 8.29 -8.22 -1.95
C LEU A 77 7.13 -7.55 -2.67
N ARG A 78 6.84 -6.29 -2.35
CA ARG A 78 5.70 -5.58 -2.91
C ARG A 78 5.98 -4.09 -3.10
N TRP A 79 5.70 -3.60 -4.30
CA TRP A 79 5.67 -2.16 -4.61
C TRP A 79 4.25 -1.71 -4.94
N GLU A 80 3.92 -0.51 -4.49
CA GLU A 80 2.66 0.18 -4.78
C GLU A 80 2.98 1.40 -5.64
N LEU A 81 2.41 1.46 -6.84
CA LEU A 81 2.66 2.51 -7.82
C LEU A 81 1.49 3.47 -7.91
N ASP A 82 1.77 4.74 -8.17
CA ASP A 82 0.76 5.71 -8.55
C ASP A 82 0.40 5.63 -10.04
N ALA A 83 -0.61 6.42 -10.46
CA ALA A 83 -1.07 6.47 -11.84
C ALA A 83 0.00 6.92 -12.86
N LYS A 84 1.12 7.49 -12.40
CA LYS A 84 2.25 7.87 -13.26
C LYS A 84 3.32 6.80 -13.28
N GLY A 85 3.20 5.72 -12.51
CA GLY A 85 4.22 4.68 -12.35
C GLY A 85 5.25 4.99 -11.27
N ARG A 86 5.04 5.99 -10.42
CA ARG A 86 5.95 6.30 -9.31
C ARG A 86 5.67 5.39 -8.12
N VAL A 87 6.72 4.82 -7.55
CA VAL A 87 6.63 4.03 -6.31
C VAL A 87 6.22 4.93 -5.15
N ILE A 88 5.05 4.67 -4.59
CA ILE A 88 4.51 5.36 -3.41
C ILE A 88 4.48 4.49 -2.17
N GLY A 89 4.73 3.18 -2.31
CA GLY A 89 4.84 2.23 -1.21
C GLY A 89 5.76 1.08 -1.55
N CYS A 90 6.43 0.56 -0.52
CA CYS A 90 7.25 -0.64 -0.60
C CYS A 90 7.13 -1.41 0.72
N ARG A 91 6.98 -2.72 0.64
CA ARG A 91 6.86 -3.64 1.78
C ARG A 91 7.65 -4.94 1.51
N PRO A 92 8.16 -5.62 2.55
CA PRO A 92 8.12 -5.23 3.97
C PRO A 92 9.13 -4.12 4.33
N PHE A 93 10.29 -4.05 3.69
CA PHE A 93 11.34 -3.08 4.05
C PHE A 93 11.78 -2.21 2.86
N GLN A 94 12.84 -1.41 3.09
CA GLN A 94 13.52 -0.56 2.10
C GLN A 94 12.64 0.48 1.38
N ALA A 95 11.53 0.91 1.99
CA ALA A 95 10.72 2.01 1.44
C ALA A 95 11.54 3.29 1.20
N PHE A 96 12.52 3.58 2.06
CA PHE A 96 13.41 4.74 1.88
C PHE A 96 14.25 4.67 0.59
N ALA A 97 14.54 3.48 0.08
CA ALA A 97 15.30 3.29 -1.14
C ALA A 97 14.41 3.40 -2.39
N TRP A 98 13.22 2.81 -2.33
CA TRP A 98 12.41 2.63 -3.54
C TRP A 98 11.33 3.69 -3.73
N VAL A 99 10.77 4.25 -2.65
CA VAL A 99 9.73 5.27 -2.75
C VAL A 99 10.26 6.51 -3.45
N GLY A 100 9.52 6.97 -4.47
CA GLY A 100 9.90 8.07 -5.34
C GLY A 100 10.57 7.64 -6.65
N CYS A 101 11.02 6.38 -6.77
CA CYS A 101 11.50 5.85 -8.05
C CYS A 101 10.35 5.76 -9.06
N GLN A 102 10.68 5.92 -10.33
CA GLN A 102 9.77 5.91 -11.45
C GLN A 102 9.92 4.57 -12.19
N VAL A 103 8.87 3.75 -12.20
CA VAL A 103 8.86 2.51 -12.99
C VAL A 103 8.59 2.85 -14.44
N LEU A 104 9.41 2.31 -15.33
CA LEU A 104 9.28 2.48 -16.76
C LEU A 104 8.33 1.44 -17.35
N VAL A 105 7.46 1.87 -18.27
CA VAL A 105 6.56 0.99 -19.04
C VAL A 105 5.71 0.05 -18.15
N PHE A 106 5.30 0.53 -16.96
CA PHE A 106 4.62 -0.32 -15.97
C PHE A 106 3.28 -0.89 -16.45
N GLU A 107 2.61 -0.22 -17.39
CA GLU A 107 1.33 -0.65 -17.97
C GLU A 107 1.41 -1.96 -18.77
N LYS A 108 2.61 -2.33 -19.24
CA LYS A 108 2.83 -3.55 -20.04
C LYS A 108 3.42 -4.70 -19.23
N LEU A 109 3.77 -4.46 -17.96
CA LEU A 109 4.40 -5.46 -17.10
C LEU A 109 3.46 -6.64 -16.83
N LYS A 110 4.02 -7.84 -16.90
CA LYS A 110 3.36 -9.09 -16.54
C LYS A 110 4.18 -9.86 -15.53
N ALA A 111 3.58 -10.90 -14.96
CA ALA A 111 4.32 -11.86 -14.14
C ALA A 111 5.46 -12.49 -14.98
N GLY A 112 6.63 -12.62 -14.39
CA GLY A 112 7.87 -13.09 -15.01
C GLY A 112 8.75 -11.97 -15.58
N ASP A 113 8.23 -10.76 -15.80
CA ASP A 113 9.00 -9.68 -16.42
C ASP A 113 10.02 -9.07 -15.45
N SER A 114 11.13 -8.60 -16.01
CA SER A 114 12.11 -7.76 -15.31
C SER A 114 11.67 -6.31 -15.32
N LEU A 115 11.76 -5.65 -14.16
CA LEU A 115 11.33 -4.27 -13.98
C LEU A 115 12.49 -3.29 -14.19
N PHE A 116 12.25 -2.24 -14.96
CA PHE A 116 13.17 -1.11 -15.10
C PHE A 116 12.65 0.11 -14.33
N TYR A 117 13.55 0.81 -13.66
CA TYR A 117 13.22 2.01 -12.91
C TYR A 117 14.22 3.14 -13.15
N GLU A 118 13.76 4.36 -12.93
CA GLU A 118 14.56 5.57 -12.89
C GLU A 118 14.44 6.23 -11.52
N ARG A 119 15.55 6.76 -11.03
CA ARG A 119 15.66 7.58 -9.84
C ARG A 119 16.14 8.96 -10.26
N ARG A 120 15.39 9.99 -9.86
CA ARG A 120 15.85 11.37 -9.99
C ARG A 120 16.65 11.77 -8.75
N GLY A 121 17.92 12.10 -8.96
CA GLY A 121 18.81 12.68 -7.95
C GLY A 121 18.46 14.13 -7.65
N LYS A 122 19.04 14.66 -6.56
CA LYS A 122 18.85 16.07 -6.15
C LYS A 122 19.45 17.08 -7.14
N SER A 123 20.48 16.69 -7.89
CA SER A 123 21.13 17.48 -8.95
C SER A 123 20.36 17.47 -10.27
N GLY A 124 19.23 16.77 -10.37
CA GLY A 124 18.50 16.57 -11.62
C GLY A 124 19.00 15.40 -12.46
N GLU A 125 20.09 14.74 -12.06
CA GLU A 125 20.58 13.52 -12.69
C GLU A 125 19.55 12.38 -12.59
N CYS A 126 19.29 11.71 -13.71
CA CYS A 126 18.44 10.53 -13.76
C CYS A 126 19.34 9.29 -13.78
N SER A 127 19.37 8.55 -12.68
CA SER A 127 20.07 7.26 -12.59
C SER A 127 19.02 6.15 -12.64
N GLY A 128 19.15 5.22 -13.58
CA GLY A 128 18.22 4.11 -13.75
C GLY A 128 18.88 2.76 -13.51
N GLY A 129 18.06 1.73 -13.37
CA GLY A 129 18.52 0.35 -13.24
C GLY A 129 17.41 -0.64 -13.55
N SER A 130 17.77 -1.92 -13.57
CA SER A 130 16.82 -3.02 -13.59
C SER A 130 16.78 -3.71 -12.23
N ILE A 131 15.59 -4.13 -11.82
CA ILE A 131 15.42 -5.05 -10.69
C ILE A 131 15.68 -6.46 -11.21
N ARG A 132 16.58 -7.16 -10.53
CA ARG A 132 16.99 -8.51 -10.88
C ARG A 132 15.88 -9.54 -10.68
N TYR A 133 14.99 -9.28 -9.72
CA TYR A 133 13.95 -10.21 -9.30
C TYR A 133 12.73 -10.07 -10.21
N PRO A 134 12.24 -11.17 -10.80
CA PRO A 134 11.05 -11.14 -11.63
C PRO A 134 9.79 -10.85 -10.80
N LEU A 135 8.77 -10.35 -11.49
CA LEU A 135 7.47 -10.11 -10.90
C LEU A 135 6.71 -11.43 -10.73
N ALA A 136 6.30 -11.76 -9.50
CA ALA A 136 5.38 -12.87 -9.27
C ALA A 136 3.97 -12.54 -9.75
N LYS A 137 3.52 -11.29 -9.56
CA LYS A 137 2.18 -10.85 -9.90
C LYS A 137 2.09 -9.35 -10.13
N VAL A 138 1.22 -8.94 -11.05
CA VAL A 138 0.91 -7.55 -11.33
C VAL A 138 -0.60 -7.35 -11.23
N THR A 139 -1.03 -6.41 -10.39
CA THR A 139 -2.43 -6.07 -10.19
C THR A 139 -2.64 -4.60 -10.51
N PHE A 140 -3.45 -4.29 -11.51
CA PHE A 140 -3.83 -2.91 -11.84
C PHE A 140 -5.16 -2.56 -11.16
N THR A 141 -5.19 -1.47 -10.40
CA THR A 141 -6.42 -0.91 -9.85
C THR A 141 -7.11 -0.12 -10.96
N LYS A 142 -8.11 -0.71 -11.61
CA LYS A 142 -8.97 0.02 -12.55
C LYS A 142 -9.67 1.12 -11.78
N LYS A 143 -9.48 2.39 -12.15
CA LYS A 143 -10.40 3.44 -11.73
C LYS A 143 -11.77 3.06 -12.28
N VAL A 144 -12.71 2.76 -11.40
CA VAL A 144 -14.13 2.72 -11.76
C VAL A 144 -14.49 4.17 -12.08
N ASN A 145 -14.49 4.51 -13.37
CA ASN A 145 -15.16 5.72 -13.84
C ASN A 145 -16.65 5.49 -13.60
N VAL A 146 -17.18 6.13 -12.55
CA VAL A 146 -18.63 6.36 -12.41
C VAL A 146 -18.97 7.63 -13.15
#